data_AF-A0A6L8RUW5-F1
#
_entry.id   AF-A0A6L8RUW5-F1
#
_cell.length_a   1.000
_cell.length_b   1.000
_cell.length_c   1.000
_cell.angle_alpha   90.00
_cell.angle_beta   90.00
_cell.angle_gamma   90.00
#
_symmetry.space_group_name_H-M   'P 1'
#
loop_
_entity.id
_entity.type
_entity.pdbx_description
1 polymer ?
#
loop_
_entity_poly.entity_id
_entity_poly.type
_entity_poly.pdbx_seq_one_letter_code
_entity_poly.pdbx_strand_id
1 'polypeptide(L)'
;MQELQAKVTQAQVEIIDREKFEQNINEVVSKYENYTVTAATIKDDKQVLADIRKLKKQISDERIKIKRELSQSADEFDKYIKDTSEPMDKVIDKIASDVKEFEDHQKAVRLDTVKSYLANKAAEYMLDPRIFDEKALEYIKAGDFMADGVTLKKVTMKSLEDMVTFEYQKQQEHEKEKATISGQCAEYGMTDQPYIRMLQSMSLADVMQQIMADYQFEKQKAETRRAEEEREQLLATQRAKEQEQAQVSTESRHFDPETGEILENGQSPKNDIEALREAENDLKQYKQKMTLEVYFESADEKEHFKATLAQAGFEYKKNYQVSGYQNIKPLSQEELAEQCGW
;
A
#
# COMPACT_ATOMS: atom_id res chain seq x y z
N MET A 1 -47.51 -27.38 -0.81
CA MET A 1 -47.96 -26.65 -2.02
C MET A 1 -48.31 -27.69 -3.06
N GLN A 2 -49.35 -27.46 -3.86
CA GLN A 2 -49.75 -28.38 -4.93
C GLN A 2 -48.94 -28.05 -6.18
N GLU A 3 -48.30 -29.06 -6.78
CA GLU A 3 -47.48 -28.88 -7.98
C GLU A 3 -48.36 -28.80 -9.24
N LEU A 4 -47.90 -28.08 -10.26
CA LEU A 4 -48.58 -28.01 -11.55
C LEU A 4 -48.57 -29.39 -12.21
N GLN A 5 -49.76 -29.94 -12.49
CA GLN A 5 -49.93 -31.17 -13.25
C GLN A 5 -50.70 -30.85 -14.53
N ALA A 6 -50.10 -31.14 -15.68
CA ALA A 6 -50.71 -30.94 -16.99
C ALA A 6 -50.62 -32.21 -17.84
N LYS A 7 -51.70 -32.54 -18.57
CA LYS A 7 -51.75 -33.66 -19.51
C LYS A 7 -51.75 -33.12 -20.94
N VAL A 8 -50.79 -33.57 -21.75
CA VAL A 8 -50.70 -33.21 -23.17
C VAL A 8 -51.40 -34.27 -24.01
N THR A 9 -52.25 -33.85 -24.94
CA THR A 9 -52.82 -34.72 -25.98
C THR A 9 -52.27 -34.26 -27.33
N GLN A 10 -51.75 -35.20 -28.14
CA GLN A 10 -51.19 -34.86 -29.44
C GLN A 10 -52.30 -34.52 -30.44
N ALA A 11 -52.18 -33.39 -31.11
CA ALA A 11 -53.04 -33.04 -32.23
C ALA A 11 -52.64 -33.83 -33.49
N GLN A 12 -53.61 -34.42 -34.18
CA GLN A 12 -53.43 -35.13 -35.45
C GLN A 12 -53.85 -34.23 -36.61
N VAL A 13 -53.06 -34.21 -37.70
CA VAL A 13 -53.36 -33.47 -38.92
C VAL A 13 -53.46 -34.47 -40.07
N GLU A 14 -54.59 -34.46 -40.76
CA GLU A 14 -54.81 -35.27 -41.95
C GLU A 14 -54.99 -34.36 -43.18
N ILE A 15 -54.29 -34.67 -44.27
CA ILE A 15 -54.52 -34.03 -45.57
C ILE A 15 -55.61 -34.83 -46.27
N ILE A 16 -56.80 -34.25 -46.38
CA ILE A 16 -57.94 -34.86 -47.09
C ILE A 16 -57.55 -35.13 -48.54
N ASP A 17 -57.80 -36.35 -49.02
CA ASP A 17 -57.48 -36.80 -50.38
C ASP A 17 -56.02 -36.51 -50.79
N ARG A 18 -55.07 -36.78 -49.90
CA ARG A 18 -53.64 -36.52 -50.10
C ARG A 18 -53.12 -36.97 -51.45
N GLU A 19 -53.45 -38.19 -51.87
CA GLU A 19 -53.02 -38.73 -53.16
C GLU A 19 -53.52 -37.89 -54.33
N LYS A 20 -54.78 -37.44 -54.28
CA LYS A 20 -55.38 -36.59 -55.31
C LYS A 20 -54.78 -35.19 -55.30
N PHE A 21 -54.49 -34.64 -54.12
CA PHE A 21 -53.79 -33.36 -53.99
C PHE A 21 -52.39 -33.43 -54.60
N GLU A 22 -51.61 -34.45 -54.27
CA GLU A 22 -50.26 -34.68 -54.81
C GLU A 22 -50.31 -34.91 -56.34
N GLN A 23 -51.27 -35.69 -56.83
CA GLN A 23 -51.51 -35.88 -58.27
C GLN A 23 -51.78 -34.55 -58.99
N ASN A 24 -52.72 -33.74 -58.49
CA ASN A 24 -53.05 -32.45 -59.10
C ASN A 24 -51.83 -31.50 -59.17
N ILE A 25 -50.98 -31.49 -58.14
CA ILE A 25 -49.74 -30.70 -58.16
C ILE A 25 -48.79 -31.23 -59.22
N ASN A 26 -48.58 -32.55 -59.26
CA ASN A 26 -47.67 -33.19 -60.22
C ASN A 26 -48.14 -33.01 -61.67
N GLU A 27 -49.45 -33.00 -61.93
CA GLU A 27 -50.00 -32.70 -63.26
C GLU A 27 -49.71 -31.26 -63.69
N VAL A 28 -49.91 -30.28 -62.80
CA VAL A 28 -49.59 -28.87 -63.08
C VAL A 28 -48.09 -28.70 -63.32
N VAL A 29 -47.24 -29.34 -62.51
CA VAL A 29 -45.78 -29.30 -62.70
C VAL A 29 -45.41 -29.92 -64.05
N SER A 30 -45.83 -31.16 -64.32
CA SER A 30 -45.49 -31.88 -65.56
C SER A 30 -45.92 -31.13 -66.82
N LYS A 31 -47.08 -30.45 -66.77
CA LYS A 31 -47.61 -29.69 -67.91
C LYS A 31 -46.80 -28.44 -68.22
N TYR A 32 -46.23 -27.79 -67.20
CA TYR A 32 -45.63 -26.46 -67.35
C TYR A 32 -44.10 -26.41 -67.10
N GLU A 33 -43.48 -27.49 -66.62
CA GLU A 33 -42.05 -27.55 -66.29
C GLU A 33 -41.14 -27.21 -67.48
N ASN A 34 -41.47 -27.73 -68.68
CA ASN A 34 -40.72 -27.49 -69.92
C ASN A 34 -41.51 -26.62 -70.92
N TYR A 35 -42.57 -25.95 -70.47
CA TYR A 35 -43.41 -25.12 -71.34
C TYR A 35 -42.72 -23.79 -71.66
N THR A 36 -42.68 -23.42 -72.95
CA THR A 36 -42.13 -22.13 -73.40
C THR A 36 -43.25 -21.21 -73.87
N VAL A 37 -43.37 -20.06 -73.22
CA VAL A 37 -44.33 -19.00 -73.59
C VAL A 37 -43.97 -18.40 -74.95
N THR A 38 -44.96 -18.19 -75.81
CA THR A 38 -44.77 -17.57 -77.14
C THR A 38 -45.54 -16.26 -77.27
N ALA A 39 -45.20 -15.44 -78.28
CA ALA A 39 -45.90 -14.18 -78.53
C ALA A 39 -47.41 -14.36 -78.83
N ALA A 40 -47.81 -15.52 -79.36
CA ALA A 40 -49.22 -15.83 -79.65
C ALA A 40 -50.01 -16.26 -78.40
N THR A 41 -49.35 -16.87 -77.40
CA THR A 41 -50.00 -17.45 -76.20
C THR A 41 -49.89 -16.55 -74.96
N ILE A 42 -49.06 -15.49 -75.01
CA ILE A 42 -48.72 -14.62 -73.88
C ILE A 42 -49.92 -14.05 -73.09
N LYS A 43 -51.06 -13.82 -73.75
CA LYS A 43 -52.26 -13.30 -73.09
C LYS A 43 -52.85 -14.35 -72.14
N ASP A 44 -52.98 -15.58 -72.60
CA ASP A 44 -53.55 -16.68 -71.84
C ASP A 44 -52.55 -17.22 -70.81
N ASP A 45 -51.26 -17.23 -71.14
CA ASP A 45 -50.18 -17.65 -70.24
C ASP A 45 -50.07 -16.76 -69.00
N LYS A 46 -50.34 -15.46 -69.13
CA LYS A 46 -50.42 -14.54 -67.97
C LYS A 46 -51.55 -14.92 -67.02
N GLN A 47 -52.69 -15.36 -67.54
CA GLN A 47 -53.81 -15.80 -66.74
C GLN A 47 -53.47 -17.12 -66.02
N VAL A 48 -52.89 -18.09 -66.74
CA VAL A 48 -52.43 -19.36 -66.17
C VAL A 48 -51.40 -19.14 -65.05
N LEU A 49 -50.42 -18.24 -65.24
CA LEU A 49 -49.44 -17.90 -64.20
C LEU A 49 -50.10 -17.28 -62.96
N ALA A 50 -51.12 -16.44 -63.13
CA ALA A 50 -51.87 -15.88 -62.02
C ALA A 50 -52.59 -16.97 -61.23
N ASP A 51 -53.20 -17.94 -61.92
CA ASP A 51 -53.91 -19.06 -61.31
C ASP A 51 -52.96 -20.01 -60.56
N ILE A 52 -51.79 -20.33 -61.13
CA ILE A 52 -50.76 -21.14 -60.45
C ILE A 52 -50.23 -20.42 -59.20
N ARG A 53 -49.97 -19.11 -59.28
CA ARG A 53 -49.54 -18.31 -58.12
C ARG A 53 -50.61 -18.27 -57.03
N LYS A 54 -51.88 -18.16 -57.42
CA LYS A 54 -53.03 -18.20 -56.50
C LYS A 54 -53.11 -19.54 -55.78
N LEU A 55 -52.96 -20.66 -56.51
CA LEU A 55 -52.91 -22.00 -55.93
C LEU A 55 -51.76 -22.16 -54.93
N LYS A 56 -50.54 -21.76 -55.30
CA LYS A 56 -49.37 -21.79 -54.39
C LYS A 56 -49.60 -20.97 -53.12
N LYS A 57 -50.23 -19.80 -53.27
CA LYS A 57 -50.57 -18.94 -52.13
C LYS A 57 -51.57 -19.63 -51.20
N GLN A 58 -52.65 -20.20 -51.73
CA GLN A 58 -53.66 -20.92 -50.93
C GLN A 58 -53.06 -22.07 -50.12
N ILE A 59 -52.15 -22.86 -50.71
CA ILE A 59 -51.44 -23.94 -50.00
C ILE A 59 -50.62 -23.38 -48.83
N SER A 60 -49.92 -22.26 -49.05
CA SER A 60 -49.15 -21.61 -47.99
C SER A 60 -50.04 -21.03 -46.89
N ASP A 61 -51.17 -20.42 -47.25
CA ASP A 61 -52.11 -19.82 -46.32
C ASP A 61 -52.75 -20.90 -45.43
N GLU A 62 -53.18 -22.03 -46.00
CA GLU A 62 -53.75 -23.14 -45.23
C GLU A 62 -52.70 -23.82 -44.34
N ARG A 63 -51.45 -23.98 -44.82
CA ARG A 63 -50.32 -24.45 -43.99
C ARG A 63 -50.12 -23.56 -42.76
N ILE A 64 -50.13 -22.24 -42.95
CA ILE A 64 -49.94 -21.27 -41.86
C ILE A 64 -51.12 -21.33 -40.88
N LYS A 65 -52.35 -21.44 -41.40
CA LYS A 65 -53.57 -21.56 -40.59
C LYS A 65 -53.54 -22.81 -39.71
N ILE A 66 -53.30 -23.98 -40.29
CA ILE A 66 -53.18 -25.25 -39.55
C ILE A 66 -52.05 -25.16 -38.52
N LYS A 67 -50.88 -24.61 -38.87
CA LYS A 67 -49.78 -24.42 -37.92
C LYS A 67 -50.18 -23.56 -36.71
N ARG A 68 -50.95 -22.48 -36.93
CA ARG A 68 -51.45 -21.61 -35.85
C ARG A 68 -52.46 -22.34 -34.97
N GLU A 69 -53.41 -23.06 -35.57
CA GLU A 69 -54.40 -23.84 -34.81
C GLU A 69 -53.72 -24.90 -33.91
N LEU A 70 -52.68 -25.56 -34.42
CA LEU A 70 -51.90 -26.53 -33.64
C LEU A 70 -51.06 -25.90 -32.53
N SER A 71 -50.54 -24.68 -32.71
CA SER A 71 -49.75 -23.99 -31.69
C SER A 71 -50.61 -23.25 -30.65
N GLN A 72 -51.84 -22.89 -31.01
CA GLN A 72 -52.71 -22.05 -30.20
C GLN A 72 -52.91 -22.59 -28.78
N SER A 73 -53.15 -23.89 -28.60
CA SER A 73 -53.34 -24.48 -27.27
C SER A 73 -52.08 -24.43 -26.40
N ALA A 74 -50.90 -24.53 -27.02
CA ALA A 74 -49.63 -24.38 -26.31
C ALA A 74 -49.35 -22.91 -25.95
N ASP A 75 -49.63 -21.99 -26.87
CA ASP A 75 -49.47 -20.55 -26.66
C ASP A 75 -50.44 -20.03 -25.56
N GLU A 76 -51.68 -20.53 -25.55
CA GLU A 76 -52.69 -20.23 -24.51
C GLU A 76 -52.30 -20.81 -23.14
N PHE A 77 -51.76 -22.03 -23.10
CA PHE A 77 -51.26 -22.63 -21.87
C PHE A 77 -50.07 -21.85 -21.29
N ASP A 78 -49.06 -21.52 -22.11
CA ASP A 78 -47.90 -20.73 -21.68
C ASP A 78 -48.34 -19.35 -21.15
N LYS A 79 -49.25 -18.69 -21.87
CA LYS A 79 -49.82 -17.43 -21.42
C LYS A 79 -50.57 -17.58 -20.09
N TYR A 80 -51.43 -18.59 -19.96
CA TYR A 80 -52.16 -18.84 -18.72
C TYR A 80 -51.20 -19.06 -17.55
N ILE A 81 -50.15 -19.87 -17.71
CA ILE A 81 -49.17 -20.12 -16.66
C ILE A 81 -48.44 -18.83 -16.28
N LYS A 82 -47.96 -18.04 -17.26
CA LYS A 82 -47.30 -16.75 -17.00
C LYS A 82 -48.21 -15.77 -16.28
N ASP A 83 -49.42 -15.56 -16.78
CA ASP A 83 -50.39 -14.64 -16.20
C ASP A 83 -50.78 -15.08 -14.77
N THR A 84 -50.87 -16.39 -14.53
CA THR A 84 -51.23 -16.95 -13.22
C THR A 84 -50.05 -16.95 -12.23
N SER A 85 -48.81 -17.08 -12.71
CA SER A 85 -47.61 -17.06 -11.86
C SER A 85 -47.12 -15.65 -11.54
N GLU A 86 -47.42 -14.65 -12.38
CA GLU A 86 -46.97 -13.27 -12.21
C GLU A 86 -47.29 -12.66 -10.83
N PRO A 87 -48.50 -12.85 -10.23
CA PRO A 87 -48.77 -12.37 -8.88
C PRO A 87 -47.87 -13.01 -7.83
N MET A 88 -47.48 -14.27 -8.01
CA MET A 88 -46.58 -14.98 -7.11
C MET A 88 -45.16 -14.44 -7.21
N ASP A 89 -44.68 -14.12 -8.42
CA ASP A 89 -43.38 -13.46 -8.61
C ASP A 89 -43.31 -12.12 -7.87
N LYS A 90 -44.38 -11.31 -7.93
CA LYS A 90 -44.48 -10.05 -7.18
C LYS A 90 -44.41 -10.26 -5.66
N VAL A 91 -45.03 -11.33 -5.15
CA VAL A 91 -44.95 -11.69 -3.72
C VAL A 91 -43.54 -12.15 -3.35
N ILE A 92 -42.89 -12.97 -4.19
CA ILE A 92 -41.51 -13.41 -4.00
C ILE A 92 -40.57 -12.20 -3.94
N ASP A 93 -40.67 -11.28 -4.89
CA ASP A 93 -39.85 -10.07 -4.95
C ASP A 93 -40.06 -9.19 -3.70
N LYS A 94 -41.32 -9.03 -3.27
CA LYS A 94 -41.63 -8.25 -2.07
C LYS A 94 -41.04 -8.90 -0.81
N ILE A 95 -41.23 -10.21 -0.63
CA ILE A 95 -40.66 -10.93 0.51
C ILE A 95 -39.13 -10.88 0.48
N ALA A 96 -38.50 -11.03 -0.68
CA ALA A 96 -37.06 -10.94 -0.82
C ALA A 96 -36.53 -9.55 -0.42
N SER A 97 -37.22 -8.48 -0.84
CA SER A 97 -36.91 -7.10 -0.42
C SER A 97 -37.06 -6.94 1.09
N ASP A 98 -38.19 -7.39 1.65
CA ASP A 98 -38.49 -7.25 3.08
C ASP A 98 -37.48 -8.01 3.94
N VAL A 99 -37.09 -9.23 3.53
CA VAL A 99 -36.05 -10.02 4.20
C VAL A 99 -34.71 -9.29 4.17
N LYS A 100 -34.31 -8.77 3.00
CA LYS A 100 -33.05 -8.04 2.86
C LYS A 100 -33.03 -6.77 3.72
N GLU A 101 -34.09 -5.97 3.67
CA GLU A 101 -34.23 -4.76 4.47
C GLU A 101 -34.17 -5.07 5.98
N PHE A 102 -34.83 -6.15 6.40
CA PHE A 102 -34.79 -6.60 7.78
C PHE A 102 -33.39 -7.06 8.22
N GLU A 103 -32.68 -7.83 7.39
CA GLU A 103 -31.31 -8.27 7.66
C GLU A 103 -30.33 -7.09 7.75
N ASP A 104 -30.44 -6.12 6.85
CA ASP A 104 -29.60 -4.92 6.84
C ASP A 104 -29.91 -4.04 8.06
N HIS A 105 -31.19 -3.90 8.44
CA HIS A 105 -31.57 -3.23 9.68
C HIS A 105 -31.00 -3.94 10.91
N GLN A 106 -31.07 -5.27 10.98
CA GLN A 106 -30.47 -6.03 12.09
C GLN A 106 -28.95 -5.82 12.18
N LYS A 107 -28.24 -5.79 11.04
CA LYS A 107 -26.79 -5.49 11.04
C LYS A 107 -26.51 -4.08 11.55
N ALA A 108 -27.31 -3.09 11.14
CA ALA A 108 -27.17 -1.71 11.59
C ALA A 108 -27.41 -1.58 13.10
N VAL A 109 -28.46 -2.22 13.62
CA VAL A 109 -28.74 -2.24 15.07
C VAL A 109 -27.62 -2.92 15.85
N ARG A 110 -27.12 -4.07 15.37
CA ARG A 110 -25.98 -4.75 16.01
C ARG A 110 -24.73 -3.88 16.03
N LEU A 111 -24.42 -3.21 14.91
CA LEU A 111 -23.30 -2.28 14.83
C LEU A 111 -23.46 -1.12 15.82
N ASP A 112 -24.66 -0.53 15.90
CA ASP A 112 -24.96 0.55 16.83
C ASP A 112 -24.80 0.11 18.29
N THR A 113 -25.27 -1.09 18.65
CA THR A 113 -25.04 -1.67 19.98
C THR A 113 -23.55 -1.81 20.29
N VAL A 114 -22.75 -2.37 19.38
CA VAL A 114 -21.31 -2.57 19.57
C VAL A 114 -20.60 -1.21 19.71
N LYS A 115 -20.91 -0.25 18.84
CA LYS A 115 -20.34 1.10 18.91
C LYS A 115 -20.72 1.82 20.18
N SER A 116 -21.98 1.72 20.61
CA SER A 116 -22.46 2.30 21.88
C SER A 116 -21.74 1.68 23.07
N TYR A 117 -21.53 0.36 23.07
CA TYR A 117 -20.79 -0.32 24.12
C TYR A 117 -19.33 0.14 24.18
N LEU A 118 -18.64 0.16 23.02
CA LEU A 118 -17.27 0.65 22.89
C LEU A 118 -17.16 2.12 23.31
N ALA A 119 -18.12 2.97 22.93
CA ALA A 119 -18.11 4.38 23.31
C ALA A 119 -18.22 4.58 24.82
N ASN A 120 -19.10 3.83 25.49
CA ASN A 120 -19.20 3.86 26.94
C ASN A 120 -17.89 3.44 27.61
N LYS A 121 -17.27 2.35 27.12
CA LYS A 121 -16.00 1.86 27.66
C LYS A 121 -14.81 2.77 27.37
N ALA A 122 -14.73 3.31 26.16
CA ALA A 122 -13.70 4.27 25.75
C ALA A 122 -13.77 5.55 26.59
N ALA A 123 -14.97 6.01 26.94
CA ALA A 123 -15.17 7.19 27.78
C ALA A 123 -14.58 7.02 29.20
N GLU A 124 -14.56 5.80 29.76
CA GLU A 124 -13.91 5.52 31.05
C GLU A 124 -12.40 5.85 31.02
N TYR A 125 -11.77 5.79 29.84
CA TYR A 125 -10.35 6.05 29.60
C TYR A 125 -10.07 7.33 28.81
N MET A 126 -11.10 8.16 28.53
CA MET A 126 -11.01 9.35 27.68
C MET A 126 -10.47 9.08 26.27
N LEU A 127 -10.71 7.88 25.73
CA LEU A 127 -10.32 7.51 24.37
C LEU A 127 -11.37 8.00 23.36
N ASP A 128 -10.93 8.42 22.17
CA ASP A 128 -11.84 8.67 21.05
C ASP A 128 -12.45 7.33 20.58
N PRO A 129 -13.76 7.11 20.69
CA PRO A 129 -14.38 5.85 20.30
C PRO A 129 -14.23 5.51 18.81
N ARG A 130 -13.96 6.49 17.95
CA ARG A 130 -13.80 6.28 16.51
C ARG A 130 -12.59 5.40 16.15
N ILE A 131 -11.60 5.30 17.03
CA ILE A 131 -10.43 4.43 16.82
C ILE A 131 -10.83 2.94 16.75
N PHE A 132 -12.03 2.59 17.23
CA PHE A 132 -12.54 1.23 17.22
C PHE A 132 -13.53 0.95 16.08
N ASP A 133 -13.84 1.92 15.21
CA ASP A 133 -14.90 1.80 14.20
C ASP A 133 -14.70 0.62 13.24
N GLU A 134 -13.47 0.42 12.77
CA GLU A 134 -13.14 -0.70 11.89
C GLU A 134 -13.26 -2.04 12.62
N LYS A 135 -12.81 -2.08 13.88
CA LYS A 135 -12.86 -3.29 14.71
C LYS A 135 -14.27 -3.65 15.16
N ALA A 136 -15.16 -2.68 15.34
CA ALA A 136 -16.55 -2.92 15.67
C ALA A 136 -17.25 -3.81 14.63
N LEU A 137 -16.86 -3.74 13.35
CA LEU A 137 -17.41 -4.57 12.27
C LEU A 137 -17.12 -6.07 12.45
N GLU A 138 -16.09 -6.44 13.22
CA GLU A 138 -15.74 -7.83 13.48
C GLU A 138 -16.73 -8.52 14.46
N TYR A 139 -17.51 -7.73 15.23
CA TYR A 139 -18.37 -8.18 16.33
C TYR A 139 -19.88 -8.01 16.08
N ILE A 140 -20.31 -7.96 14.81
CA ILE A 140 -21.73 -7.81 14.43
C ILE A 140 -22.40 -9.13 14.05
N LYS A 141 -21.73 -10.28 14.26
CA LYS A 141 -22.27 -11.59 13.87
C LYS A 141 -23.35 -12.00 14.87
N ALA A 142 -24.35 -12.75 14.43
CA ALA A 142 -25.40 -13.25 15.34
C ALA A 142 -24.82 -14.04 16.53
N GLY A 143 -23.66 -14.67 16.38
CA GLY A 143 -22.94 -15.36 17.45
C GLY A 143 -22.44 -14.47 18.59
N ASP A 144 -22.29 -13.16 18.36
CA ASP A 144 -21.84 -12.17 19.34
C ASP A 144 -22.97 -11.65 20.25
N PHE A 145 -24.21 -11.92 19.86
CA PHE A 145 -25.41 -11.45 20.54
C PHE A 145 -26.19 -12.60 21.18
N MET A 146 -26.96 -12.28 22.22
CA MET A 146 -27.92 -13.19 22.83
C MET A 146 -29.02 -13.56 21.83
N ALA A 147 -29.91 -14.48 22.22
CA ALA A 147 -31.00 -14.93 21.37
C ALA A 147 -31.99 -13.81 20.96
N ASP A 148 -32.00 -12.69 21.69
CA ASP A 148 -32.76 -11.49 21.33
C ASP A 148 -32.17 -10.72 20.14
N GLY A 149 -30.96 -11.06 19.70
CA GLY A 149 -30.27 -10.47 18.55
C GLY A 149 -29.75 -9.05 18.75
N VAL A 150 -29.92 -8.47 19.94
CA VAL A 150 -29.59 -7.06 20.25
C VAL A 150 -28.72 -6.89 21.50
N THR A 151 -28.74 -7.84 22.43
CA THR A 151 -27.91 -7.79 23.64
C THR A 151 -26.60 -8.51 23.40
N LEU A 152 -25.47 -7.89 23.74
CA LEU A 152 -24.14 -8.53 23.61
C LEU A 152 -23.97 -9.70 24.58
N LYS A 153 -23.28 -10.76 24.14
CA LYS A 153 -22.86 -11.83 25.05
C LYS A 153 -21.73 -11.36 25.97
N LYS A 154 -21.66 -11.94 27.17
CA LYS A 154 -20.56 -11.66 28.13
C LYS A 154 -19.16 -11.87 27.55
N VAL A 155 -18.97 -12.90 26.71
CA VAL A 155 -17.67 -13.18 26.08
C VAL A 155 -17.29 -12.07 25.09
N THR A 156 -18.25 -11.63 24.28
CA THR A 156 -18.10 -10.51 23.34
C THR A 156 -17.82 -9.21 24.09
N MET A 157 -18.59 -8.91 25.14
CA MET A 157 -18.37 -7.74 26.00
C MET A 157 -16.94 -7.72 26.56
N LYS A 158 -16.48 -8.85 27.11
CA LYS A 158 -15.10 -8.97 27.62
C LYS A 158 -14.06 -8.71 26.53
N SER A 159 -14.25 -9.27 25.33
CA SER A 159 -13.31 -9.04 24.22
C SER A 159 -13.25 -7.58 23.80
N LEU A 160 -14.38 -6.86 23.80
CA LEU A 160 -14.44 -5.44 23.52
C LEU A 160 -13.78 -4.62 24.64
N GLU A 161 -13.97 -5.00 25.90
CA GLU A 161 -13.30 -4.36 27.05
C GLU A 161 -11.78 -4.55 27.03
N ASP A 162 -11.31 -5.78 26.73
CA ASP A 162 -9.90 -6.10 26.62
C ASP A 162 -9.26 -5.27 25.49
N MET A 163 -9.96 -5.06 24.37
CA MET A 163 -9.52 -4.22 23.26
C MET A 163 -9.37 -2.74 23.68
N VAL A 164 -10.37 -2.18 24.37
CA VAL A 164 -10.31 -0.80 24.87
C VAL A 164 -9.16 -0.63 25.86
N THR A 165 -9.01 -1.58 26.78
CA THR A 165 -7.95 -1.56 27.80
C THR A 165 -6.56 -1.63 27.16
N PHE A 166 -6.39 -2.48 26.15
CA PHE A 166 -5.14 -2.60 25.41
C PHE A 166 -4.76 -1.29 24.71
N GLU A 167 -5.71 -0.64 24.03
CA GLU A 167 -5.44 0.63 23.34
C GLU A 167 -5.11 1.75 24.33
N TYR A 168 -5.77 1.79 25.48
CA TYR A 168 -5.41 2.71 26.57
C TYR A 168 -3.98 2.49 27.08
N GLN A 169 -3.61 1.23 27.35
CA GLN A 169 -2.26 0.88 27.81
C GLN A 169 -1.19 1.30 26.82
N LYS A 170 -1.43 1.04 25.53
CA LYS A 170 -0.55 1.44 24.43
C LYS A 170 -0.37 2.97 24.36
N GLN A 171 -1.44 3.75 24.50
CA GLN A 171 -1.33 5.21 24.53
C GLN A 171 -0.56 5.72 25.75
N GLN A 172 -0.78 5.10 26.91
CA GLN A 172 -0.04 5.44 28.14
C GLN A 172 1.45 5.10 28.05
N GLU A 173 1.79 3.98 27.43
CA GLU A 173 3.18 3.61 27.17
C GLU A 173 3.85 4.62 26.25
N HIS A 174 3.21 4.95 25.12
CA HIS A 174 3.71 5.95 24.19
C HIS A 174 3.87 7.34 24.83
N GLU A 175 2.98 7.74 25.75
CA GLU A 175 3.12 9.01 26.46
C GLU A 175 4.30 8.99 27.46
N LYS A 176 4.57 7.85 28.11
CA LYS A 176 5.77 7.67 28.95
C LYS A 176 7.06 7.72 28.14
N GLU A 177 7.05 7.15 26.93
CA GLU A 177 8.19 7.23 26.01
C GLU A 177 8.48 8.69 25.62
N LYS A 178 7.46 9.47 25.26
CA LYS A 178 7.62 10.91 25.01
C LYS A 178 8.12 11.68 26.22
N ALA A 179 7.60 11.38 27.40
CA ALA A 179 8.04 12.03 28.65
C ALA A 179 9.51 11.70 28.95
N THR A 180 9.95 10.47 28.67
CA THR A 180 11.35 10.04 28.80
C THR A 180 12.25 10.82 27.84
N ILE A 181 11.85 10.95 26.57
CA ILE A 181 12.54 11.79 25.58
C ILE A 181 12.64 13.23 26.04
N SER A 182 11.52 13.81 26.46
CA SER A 182 11.44 15.21 26.88
C SER A 182 12.33 15.48 28.09
N GLY A 183 12.34 14.56 29.07
CA GLY A 183 13.22 14.61 30.23
C GLY A 183 14.70 14.58 29.84
N GLN A 184 15.10 13.64 28.97
CA GLN A 184 16.49 13.52 28.53
C GLN A 184 16.96 14.75 27.73
N CYS A 185 16.11 15.28 26.85
CA CYS A 185 16.42 16.49 26.10
C CYS A 185 16.52 17.72 27.01
N ALA A 186 15.64 17.84 28.02
CA ALA A 186 15.69 18.93 28.99
C ALA A 186 17.00 18.90 29.81
N GLU A 187 17.46 17.72 30.24
CA GLU A 187 18.75 17.55 30.92
C GLU A 187 19.94 18.02 30.07
N TYR A 188 19.87 17.86 28.75
CA TYR A 188 20.90 18.29 27.81
C TYR A 188 20.72 19.71 27.28
N GLY A 189 19.63 20.41 27.66
CA GLY A 189 19.31 21.73 27.11
C GLY A 189 18.95 21.71 25.62
N MET A 190 18.41 20.59 25.13
CA MET A 190 18.05 20.35 23.74
C MET A 190 16.53 20.38 23.53
N THR A 191 16.09 20.59 22.30
CA THR A 191 14.67 20.50 21.93
C THR A 191 14.23 19.06 21.73
N ASP A 192 13.07 18.69 22.27
CA ASP A 192 12.52 17.32 22.25
C ASP A 192 11.76 16.94 20.98
N GLN A 193 11.15 17.90 20.29
CA GLN A 193 10.25 17.69 19.15
C GLN A 193 10.83 16.81 18.02
N PRO A 194 12.11 16.98 17.59
CA PRO A 194 12.69 16.12 16.56
C PRO A 194 12.71 14.64 16.96
N TYR A 195 13.02 14.37 18.22
CA TYR A 195 13.14 13.02 18.77
C TYR A 195 11.78 12.39 19.05
N ILE A 196 10.80 13.16 19.51
CA ILE A 196 9.40 12.71 19.64
C ILE A 196 8.84 12.30 18.27
N ARG A 197 9.21 13.00 17.19
CA ARG A 197 8.82 12.60 15.84
C ARG A 197 9.49 11.29 15.40
N MET A 198 10.74 11.06 15.78
CA MET A 198 11.45 9.79 15.48
C MET A 198 10.79 8.58 16.13
N LEU A 199 10.19 8.76 17.32
CA LEU A 199 9.46 7.69 18.03
C LEU A 199 8.30 7.10 17.21
N GLN A 200 7.80 7.80 16.18
CA GLN A 200 6.78 7.26 15.27
C GLN A 200 7.26 6.06 14.43
N SER A 201 8.57 5.92 14.24
CA SER A 201 9.18 4.91 13.36
C SER A 201 10.38 4.18 13.97
N MET A 202 10.78 4.54 15.19
CA MET A 202 11.96 4.01 15.88
C MET A 202 11.60 3.60 17.30
N SER A 203 12.38 2.69 17.88
CA SER A 203 12.21 2.31 19.28
C SER A 203 12.68 3.44 20.21
N LEU A 204 12.14 3.51 21.42
CA LEU A 204 12.62 4.43 22.46
C LEU A 204 14.15 4.33 22.63
N ALA A 205 14.70 3.12 22.63
CA ALA A 205 16.13 2.89 22.81
C ALA A 205 16.98 3.54 21.70
N ASP A 206 16.55 3.40 20.44
CA ASP A 206 17.27 4.02 19.32
C ASP A 206 17.18 5.54 19.38
N VAL A 207 16.02 6.08 19.73
CA VAL A 207 15.83 7.52 19.91
C VAL A 207 16.72 8.05 21.05
N MET A 208 16.82 7.34 22.17
CA MET A 208 17.72 7.70 23.28
C MET A 208 19.19 7.72 22.83
N GLN A 209 19.62 6.76 22.01
CA GLN A 209 20.98 6.73 21.47
C GLN A 209 21.25 7.92 20.54
N GLN A 210 20.28 8.32 19.72
CA GLN A 210 20.43 9.51 18.87
C GLN A 210 20.56 10.79 19.70
N ILE A 211 19.72 10.98 20.73
CA ILE A 211 19.82 12.12 21.65
C ILE A 211 21.22 12.20 22.29
N MET A 212 21.72 11.05 22.76
CA MET A 212 23.05 10.96 23.37
C MET A 212 24.16 11.33 22.39
N ALA A 213 24.10 10.84 21.15
CA ALA A 213 25.10 11.10 20.11
C ALA A 213 25.12 12.59 19.72
N ASP A 214 23.96 13.19 19.51
CA ASP A 214 23.83 14.61 19.16
C ASP A 214 24.34 15.52 20.27
N TYR A 215 24.03 15.19 21.54
CA TYR A 215 24.55 15.93 22.69
C TYR A 215 26.08 15.86 22.77
N GLN A 216 26.67 14.66 22.60
CA GLN A 216 28.11 14.49 22.61
C GLN A 216 28.78 15.28 21.48
N PHE A 217 28.18 15.28 20.29
CA PHE A 217 28.68 16.03 19.15
C PHE A 217 28.66 17.54 19.42
N GLU A 218 27.55 18.09 19.91
CA GLU A 218 27.46 19.52 20.19
C GLU A 218 28.40 19.94 21.34
N LYS A 219 28.55 19.09 22.36
CA LYS A 219 29.52 19.30 23.44
C LYS A 219 30.96 19.37 22.91
N GLN A 220 31.40 18.39 22.12
CA GLN A 220 32.74 18.39 21.52
C GLN A 220 32.99 19.60 20.62
N LYS A 221 31.97 20.01 19.86
CA LYS A 221 32.03 21.20 19.01
C LYS A 221 32.14 22.48 19.83
N ALA A 222 31.42 22.58 20.95
CA ALA A 222 31.50 23.72 21.86
C ALA A 222 32.87 23.80 22.58
N GLU A 223 33.39 22.66 23.02
CA GLU A 223 34.73 22.56 23.64
C GLU A 223 35.83 22.98 22.65
N THR A 224 35.76 22.50 21.40
CA THR A 224 36.71 22.91 20.35
C THR A 224 36.64 24.41 20.08
N ARG A 225 35.43 24.99 20.00
CA ARG A 225 35.24 26.43 19.77
C ARG A 225 35.82 27.27 20.91
N ARG A 226 35.60 26.87 22.16
CA ARG A 226 36.18 27.54 23.33
C ARG A 226 37.71 27.46 23.33
N ALA A 227 38.28 26.30 23.00
CA ALA A 227 39.73 26.14 22.92
C ALA A 227 40.36 27.03 21.82
N GLU A 228 39.68 27.18 20.68
CA GLU A 228 40.09 28.10 19.61
C GLU A 228 40.00 29.57 20.05
N GLU A 229 38.90 29.97 20.68
CA GLU A 229 38.70 31.32 21.22
C GLU A 229 39.75 31.67 22.30
N GLU A 230 40.03 30.75 23.23
CA GLU A 230 41.07 30.94 24.26
C GLU A 230 42.47 31.07 23.64
N ARG A 231 42.78 30.26 22.62
CA ARG A 231 44.05 30.36 21.90
C ARG A 231 44.18 31.70 21.17
N GLU A 232 43.10 32.17 20.54
CA GLU A 232 43.09 33.47 19.86
C GLU A 232 43.26 34.62 20.85
N GLN A 233 42.59 34.58 22.00
CA GLN A 233 42.75 35.58 23.06
C GLN A 233 44.17 35.62 23.64
N LEU A 234 44.80 34.46 23.84
CA LEU A 234 46.19 34.37 24.29
C LEU A 234 47.15 34.98 23.26
N LEU A 235 46.96 34.67 21.98
CA LEU A 235 47.76 35.25 20.88
C LEU A 235 47.55 36.77 20.76
N ALA A 236 46.32 37.26 20.91
CA ALA A 236 46.02 38.69 20.90
C ALA A 236 46.69 39.40 22.08
N THR A 237 46.66 38.80 23.27
CA THR A 237 47.32 39.34 24.47
C THR A 237 48.84 39.36 24.34
N GLN A 238 49.44 38.32 23.74
CA GLN A 238 50.88 38.29 23.45
C GLN A 238 51.27 39.39 22.45
N ARG A 239 50.52 39.55 21.34
CA ARG A 239 50.76 40.62 20.37
C ARG A 239 50.63 42.01 20.98
N ALA A 240 49.67 42.24 21.87
CA ALA A 240 49.52 43.51 22.58
C ALA A 240 50.77 43.82 23.45
N LYS A 241 51.28 42.82 24.20
CA LYS A 241 52.50 42.96 25.00
C LYS A 241 53.75 43.20 24.15
N GLU A 242 53.86 42.53 23.00
CA GLU A 242 54.96 42.75 22.05
C GLU A 242 54.91 44.15 21.43
N GLN A 243 53.72 44.68 21.13
CA GLN A 243 53.55 46.05 20.65
C GLN A 243 53.90 47.09 21.71
N GLU A 244 53.52 46.88 22.98
CA GLU A 244 53.93 47.73 24.10
C GLU A 244 55.46 47.72 24.30
N GLN A 245 56.11 46.55 24.22
CA GLN A 245 57.57 46.45 24.31
C GLN A 245 58.30 47.09 23.11
N ALA A 246 57.75 46.99 21.90
CA ALA A 246 58.30 47.64 20.70
C ALA A 246 58.18 49.18 20.77
N GLN A 247 57.13 49.71 21.42
CA GLN A 247 57.02 51.15 21.71
C GLN A 247 58.04 51.61 22.76
N VAL A 248 58.32 50.80 23.79
CA VAL A 248 59.37 51.11 24.78
C VAL A 248 60.78 51.05 24.18
N SER A 249 61.04 50.14 23.24
CA SER A 249 62.37 49.97 22.63
C SER A 249 62.68 51.00 21.52
N THR A 250 61.69 51.73 21.02
CA THR A 250 61.91 52.85 20.07
C THR A 250 62.30 54.16 20.76
N GLU A 251 62.07 54.31 22.07
CA GLU A 251 62.56 55.45 22.87
C GLU A 251 64.03 55.32 23.33
N SER A 252 64.65 54.15 23.18
CA SER A 252 66.03 53.90 23.61
C SER A 252 66.92 53.37 22.48
N ARG A 253 67.19 54.20 21.46
CA ARG A 253 68.42 54.09 20.65
C ARG A 253 69.34 55.25 20.96
N HIS A 254 70.24 55.03 21.91
CA HIS A 254 71.37 55.92 22.17
C HIS A 254 72.50 55.54 21.19
N PHE A 255 72.90 56.47 20.33
CA PHE A 255 74.16 56.41 19.57
C PHE A 255 75.24 57.14 20.39
N ASP A 256 76.46 56.61 20.44
CA ASP A 256 77.63 57.22 21.11
C ASP A 256 78.81 57.29 20.10
N PRO A 257 79.50 58.44 19.88
CA PRO A 257 80.23 58.71 18.65
C PRO A 257 81.77 58.76 18.80
N GLU A 258 82.43 57.83 19.50
CA GLU A 258 83.91 57.93 19.62
C GLU A 258 84.76 56.65 19.69
N THR A 259 84.25 55.48 19.31
CA THR A 259 85.12 54.31 19.03
C THR A 259 84.53 53.42 17.95
N GLY A 260 85.04 53.54 16.73
CA GLY A 260 84.69 52.72 15.58
C GLY A 260 85.25 51.30 15.63
N GLU A 261 84.88 50.51 16.64
CA GLU A 261 85.08 49.06 16.65
C GLU A 261 83.72 48.34 16.72
N ILE A 262 83.45 47.55 15.68
CA ILE A 262 82.31 46.63 15.58
C ILE A 262 82.74 45.34 16.28
N LEU A 263 82.15 45.03 17.43
CA LEU A 263 82.17 43.66 17.96
C LEU A 263 81.13 42.83 17.19
N GLU A 264 81.58 42.32 16.05
CA GLU A 264 80.98 41.23 15.31
C GLU A 264 81.15 39.94 16.14
N ASN A 265 80.10 39.56 16.87
CA ASN A 265 79.93 38.17 17.29
C ASN A 265 78.60 37.69 16.71
N GLY A 266 78.73 37.02 15.58
CA GLY A 266 77.66 36.23 15.00
C GLY A 266 77.21 35.14 15.96
N GLN A 267 75.92 34.85 15.93
CA GLN A 267 75.48 33.55 15.44
C GLN A 267 74.03 33.67 14.97
N SER A 268 73.88 33.40 13.68
CA SER A 268 72.64 33.22 12.95
C SER A 268 71.70 32.19 13.61
N PRO A 269 70.38 32.42 13.58
CA PRO A 269 69.39 31.42 13.94
C PRO A 269 69.39 30.30 12.89
N LYS A 270 69.56 29.05 13.30
CA LYS A 270 69.13 27.92 12.48
C LYS A 270 67.61 27.83 12.56
N ASN A 271 66.97 28.52 11.62
CA ASN A 271 65.62 28.23 11.19
C ASN A 271 65.65 26.92 10.40
N ASP A 272 65.14 25.84 10.99
CA ASP A 272 64.62 24.73 10.20
C ASP A 272 63.23 25.15 9.71
N ILE A 273 63.22 25.83 8.56
CA ILE A 273 62.06 25.88 7.67
C ILE A 273 62.24 24.69 6.74
N GLU A 274 61.56 23.59 7.07
CA GLU A 274 61.29 22.52 6.13
C GLU A 274 59.78 22.29 6.04
N ALA A 275 59.26 22.56 4.84
CA ALA A 275 57.96 22.15 4.29
C ALA A 275 56.67 22.83 4.81
N LEU A 276 56.48 24.10 4.42
CA LEU A 276 55.17 24.62 3.99
C LEU A 276 55.21 24.87 2.47
N ARG A 277 54.80 23.86 1.70
CA ARG A 277 54.34 23.83 0.29
C ARG A 277 53.99 22.34 0.10
N GLU A 278 52.77 21.90 -0.10
CA GLU A 278 51.76 22.42 -1.03
C GLU A 278 50.37 22.35 -0.39
N ALA A 279 49.70 23.50 -0.37
CA ALA A 279 48.25 23.55 -0.28
C ALA A 279 47.70 23.32 -1.69
N GLU A 280 47.36 22.08 -2.02
CA GLU A 280 46.34 21.81 -3.04
C GLU A 280 44.99 21.74 -2.35
N ASN A 281 44.30 22.88 -2.45
CA ASN A 281 42.91 23.05 -2.10
C ASN A 281 42.07 22.54 -3.26
N ASP A 282 41.92 21.21 -3.38
CA ASP A 282 40.95 20.63 -4.30
C ASP A 282 39.70 20.16 -3.55
N LEU A 283 38.69 21.03 -3.67
CA LEU A 283 37.29 20.67 -3.90
C LEU A 283 36.61 19.77 -2.86
N LYS A 284 35.89 20.40 -1.93
CA LYS A 284 34.69 19.93 -1.20
C LYS A 284 34.26 18.48 -1.53
N GLN A 285 34.67 17.49 -0.74
CA GLN A 285 34.07 16.16 -0.77
C GLN A 285 33.25 15.92 0.50
N TYR A 286 31.92 15.89 0.33
CA TYR A 286 30.97 15.52 1.37
C TYR A 286 31.18 14.05 1.76
N LYS A 287 31.56 13.78 3.03
CA LYS A 287 31.64 12.43 3.59
C LYS A 287 30.34 12.03 4.29
N GLN A 288 29.20 12.13 3.61
CA GLN A 288 27.94 11.61 4.14
C GLN A 288 27.89 10.10 3.92
N LYS A 289 27.79 9.34 5.03
CA LYS A 289 27.64 7.89 5.02
C LYS A 289 26.18 7.56 5.34
N MET A 290 25.52 6.86 4.43
CA MET A 290 24.18 6.30 4.64
C MET A 290 24.30 4.77 4.72
N THR A 291 23.67 4.17 5.71
CA THR A 291 23.55 2.71 5.82
C THR A 291 22.13 2.33 5.42
N LEU A 292 21.99 1.43 4.45
CA LEU A 292 20.70 0.91 3.98
C LEU A 292 20.70 -0.61 4.17
N GLU A 293 19.70 -1.12 4.89
CA GLU A 293 19.45 -2.56 5.01
C GLU A 293 18.32 -2.92 4.03
N VAL A 294 18.58 -3.90 3.16
CA VAL A 294 17.63 -4.35 2.13
C VAL A 294 17.53 -5.87 2.23
N TYR A 295 16.30 -6.36 2.32
CA TYR A 295 15.99 -7.79 2.30
C TYR A 295 15.62 -8.21 0.88
N PHE A 296 16.13 -9.37 0.46
CA PHE A 296 15.87 -9.96 -0.86
C PHE A 296 15.24 -11.34 -0.67
N GLU A 297 14.30 -11.69 -1.54
CA GLU A 297 13.65 -13.00 -1.49
C GLU A 297 14.57 -14.10 -2.04
N SER A 298 15.52 -13.75 -2.92
CA SER A 298 16.47 -14.68 -3.53
C SER A 298 17.91 -14.14 -3.59
N ALA A 299 18.87 -15.06 -3.74
CA ALA A 299 20.27 -14.70 -3.93
C ALA A 299 20.52 -13.99 -5.28
N ASP A 300 19.73 -14.32 -6.31
CA ASP A 300 19.86 -13.73 -7.65
C ASP A 300 19.46 -12.26 -7.65
N GLU A 301 18.39 -11.89 -6.94
CA GLU A 301 17.98 -10.50 -6.74
C GLU A 301 19.04 -9.68 -5.99
N LYS A 302 19.64 -10.28 -4.96
CA LYS A 302 20.73 -9.66 -4.20
C LYS A 302 21.95 -9.39 -5.07
N GLU A 303 22.34 -10.33 -5.94
CA GLU A 303 23.46 -10.12 -6.86
C GLU A 303 23.15 -9.09 -7.96
N HIS A 304 21.91 -9.10 -8.49
CA HIS A 304 21.46 -8.09 -9.44
C HIS A 304 21.49 -6.67 -8.84
N PHE A 305 21.05 -6.51 -7.60
CA PHE A 305 21.10 -5.24 -6.87
C PHE A 305 22.54 -4.75 -6.64
N LYS A 306 23.46 -5.64 -6.23
CA LYS A 306 24.88 -5.30 -6.08
C LYS A 306 25.52 -4.85 -7.39
N ALA A 307 25.24 -5.56 -8.49
CA ALA A 307 25.76 -5.21 -9.80
C ALA A 307 25.27 -3.83 -10.25
N THR A 308 24.00 -3.52 -9.97
CA THR A 308 23.38 -2.21 -10.26
C THR A 308 24.03 -1.09 -9.45
N LEU A 309 24.29 -1.30 -8.16
CA LEU A 309 24.99 -0.32 -7.32
C LEU A 309 26.41 -0.06 -7.80
N ALA A 310 27.14 -1.11 -8.18
CA ALA A 310 28.50 -0.98 -8.71
C ALA A 310 28.51 -0.22 -10.04
N GLN A 311 27.56 -0.49 -10.95
CA GLN A 311 27.41 0.28 -12.20
C GLN A 311 27.10 1.76 -11.96
N ALA A 312 26.35 2.07 -10.90
CA ALA A 312 26.04 3.44 -10.51
C ALA A 312 27.17 4.15 -9.73
N GLY A 313 28.34 3.52 -9.57
CA GLY A 313 29.50 4.11 -8.91
C GLY A 313 29.45 4.06 -7.39
N PHE A 314 28.57 3.26 -6.79
CA PHE A 314 28.51 3.08 -5.34
C PHE A 314 29.35 1.89 -4.91
N GLU A 315 30.25 2.11 -3.94
CA GLU A 315 31.01 1.06 -3.28
C GLU A 315 30.23 0.50 -2.09
N TYR A 316 30.06 -0.82 -2.03
CA TYR A 316 29.49 -1.50 -0.87
C TYR A 316 30.59 -2.23 -0.08
N LYS A 317 30.55 -2.13 1.26
CA LYS A 317 31.43 -2.93 2.12
C LYS A 317 30.99 -4.39 2.10
N LYS A 318 31.93 -5.28 1.77
CA LYS A 318 31.74 -6.74 1.94
C LYS A 318 31.83 -7.07 3.42
N ASN A 319 30.69 -7.18 4.10
CA ASN A 319 30.66 -7.82 5.43
C ASN A 319 30.85 -9.33 5.23
N TYR A 320 31.98 -9.86 5.64
CA TYR A 320 32.17 -11.31 5.75
C TYR A 320 31.36 -11.81 6.95
N GLN A 321 30.32 -12.58 6.68
CA GLN A 321 29.68 -13.38 7.72
C GLN A 321 30.61 -14.57 8.02
N VAL A 322 31.35 -14.48 9.13
CA VAL A 322 32.06 -15.65 9.67
C VAL A 322 30.99 -16.56 10.30
N SER A 323 30.60 -17.62 9.59
CA SER A 323 29.78 -18.67 10.20
C SER A 323 30.64 -19.45 11.20
N GLY A 324 30.53 -19.10 12.48
CA GLY A 324 31.15 -19.84 13.57
C GLY A 324 31.99 -19.00 14.52
N TYR A 325 31.36 -18.08 15.26
CA TYR A 325 31.91 -17.61 16.52
C TYR A 325 31.18 -18.34 17.66
N GLN A 326 31.62 -19.55 17.97
CA GLN A 326 31.44 -20.09 19.32
C GLN A 326 32.50 -19.45 20.21
N ASN A 327 32.09 -19.05 21.42
CA ASN A 327 32.89 -18.40 22.47
C ASN A 327 34.40 -18.68 22.38
N ILE A 328 35.17 -17.69 21.91
CA ILE A 328 36.63 -17.76 21.99
C ILE A 328 37.00 -17.37 23.42
N LYS A 329 37.58 -18.31 24.17
CA LYS A 329 38.24 -17.97 25.43
C LYS A 329 39.43 -17.05 25.13
N PRO A 330 39.63 -15.96 25.89
CA PRO A 330 40.76 -15.08 25.67
C PRO A 330 42.07 -15.87 25.85
N LEU A 331 42.95 -15.78 24.85
CA LEU A 331 44.30 -16.34 24.91
C LEU A 331 45.14 -15.54 25.89
N SER A 332 46.01 -16.24 26.62
CA SER A 332 47.02 -15.63 27.47
C SER A 332 48.13 -15.01 26.64
N GLN A 333 48.87 -14.08 27.24
CA GLN A 333 49.92 -13.33 26.54
C GLN A 333 51.09 -14.23 26.08
N GLU A 334 51.28 -15.38 26.72
CA GLU A 334 52.27 -16.39 26.34
C GLU A 334 51.87 -17.12 25.05
N GLU A 335 50.58 -17.44 24.90
CA GLU A 335 50.05 -18.11 23.70
C GLU A 335 50.01 -17.18 22.47
N LEU A 336 49.89 -15.86 22.71
CA LEU A 336 49.92 -14.83 21.67
C LEU A 336 51.33 -14.60 21.11
N ALA A 337 52.37 -14.72 21.95
CA ALA A 337 53.76 -14.61 21.53
C ALA A 337 54.19 -15.77 20.62
N GLU A 338 53.74 -16.99 20.92
CA GLU A 338 54.09 -18.19 20.16
C GLU A 338 53.42 -18.22 18.76
N GLN A 339 52.23 -17.62 18.62
CA GLN A 339 51.49 -17.59 17.36
C GLN A 339 51.89 -16.45 16.41
N CYS A 340 52.35 -15.32 16.94
CA CYS A 340 52.69 -14.14 16.13
C CYS A 340 54.19 -14.02 15.80
N GLY A 341 55.03 -14.90 16.34
CA GLY A 341 56.44 -15.04 15.94
C GLY A 341 57.28 -13.80 16.19
N TRP A 342 57.25 -13.28 17.42
CA TRP A 342 58.17 -12.25 17.92
C TRP A 342 59.03 -12.82 19.02
#